data_AF-A0A536M5R6-F1
#
_entry.id   AF-A0A536M5R6-F1
#
_cell.length_a   1.000
_cell.length_b   1.000
_cell.length_c   1.000
_cell.angle_alpha   90.00
_cell.angle_beta   90.00
_cell.angle_gamma   90.00
#
_symmetry.space_group_name_H-M   'P 1'
#
loop_
_entity.id
_entity.type
_entity.pdbx_description
1 polymer ?
#
loop_
_entity_poly.entity_id
_entity_poly.type
_entity_poly.pdbx_seq_one_letter_code
_entity_poly.pdbx_strand_id
1 'polypeptide(L)'
;MGAGPYGFITTGSCFAWIHTHDTTGVVHVFTQVGKSYSLGQMFKVWGQPLGLSGALGYRGPLAALVNGLPFAGDPQAVDLKNFENIVLELGRPPATPPPSSYDFGTMRR
;
A
#
# COMPACT_ATOMS: atom_id res chain seq x y z
N MET A 1 23.35 -8.12 15.09
CA MET A 1 22.84 -8.28 13.71
C MET A 1 22.68 -9.77 13.45
N GLY A 2 21.46 -10.24 13.26
CA GLY A 2 21.17 -11.64 12.97
C GLY A 2 19.97 -11.67 12.03
N ALA A 3 20.25 -11.82 10.74
CA ALA A 3 19.22 -12.01 9.73
C ALA A 3 18.79 -13.48 9.77
N GLY A 4 17.60 -13.75 10.32
CA GLY A 4 16.91 -15.00 10.02
C GLY A 4 16.42 -14.99 8.55
N PRO A 5 16.13 -16.17 7.97
CA PRO A 5 15.75 -16.33 6.56
C PRO A 5 14.42 -15.65 6.17
N TYR A 6 13.72 -15.09 7.14
CA TYR A 6 12.55 -14.25 6.97
C TYR A 6 12.94 -12.88 7.53
N GLY A 7 13.08 -11.87 6.68
CA GLY A 7 13.55 -10.54 7.03
C GLY A 7 12.62 -9.83 8.01
N PHE A 8 12.66 -10.21 9.28
CA PHE A 8 11.94 -9.57 10.35
C PHE A 8 12.92 -8.69 11.13
N ILE A 9 12.66 -7.39 11.18
CA ILE A 9 13.41 -6.46 12.02
C ILE A 9 12.97 -6.70 13.47
N THR A 10 13.75 -7.46 14.22
CA THR A 10 13.50 -7.75 15.65
C THR A 10 13.86 -6.58 16.57
N THR A 11 14.67 -5.64 16.08
CA THR A 11 15.17 -4.50 16.86
C THR A 11 15.33 -3.25 15.98
N GLY A 12 14.77 -2.14 16.45
CA GLY A 12 14.89 -0.81 15.85
C GLY A 12 14.44 0.23 16.87
N SER A 13 15.12 1.38 16.94
CA SER A 13 14.79 2.46 17.90
C SER A 13 13.52 3.24 17.51
N CYS A 14 13.02 3.06 16.29
CA CYS A 14 11.82 3.68 15.76
C CYS A 14 11.04 2.65 14.94
N PHE A 15 9.70 2.64 15.08
CA PHE A 15 8.81 1.76 14.32
C PHE A 15 7.70 2.58 13.68
N ALA A 16 7.46 2.38 12.39
CA ALA A 16 6.30 2.95 11.72
C ALA A 16 5.09 2.03 11.91
N TRP A 17 3.97 2.61 12.31
CA TRP A 17 2.70 1.90 12.50
C TRP A 17 2.15 1.28 11.20
N ILE A 18 2.66 1.69 10.04
CA ILE A 18 2.37 1.12 8.72
C ILE A 18 3.69 0.59 8.14
N HIS A 19 3.73 -0.67 7.73
CA HIS A 19 4.90 -1.28 7.12
C HIS A 19 4.52 -2.49 6.26
N THR A 20 5.45 -2.99 5.46
CA THR A 20 5.36 -4.28 4.75
C THR A 20 6.37 -5.24 5.38
N HIS A 21 6.08 -6.54 5.32
CA HIS A 21 7.01 -7.58 5.80
C HIS A 21 7.83 -8.21 4.67
N ASP A 22 7.42 -8.01 3.41
CA ASP A 22 8.05 -8.58 2.23
C ASP A 22 7.73 -7.74 0.97
N THR A 23 8.06 -8.26 -0.21
CA THR A 23 7.87 -7.61 -1.51
C THR A 23 6.51 -7.89 -2.15
N THR A 24 5.58 -8.57 -1.49
CA THR A 24 4.25 -8.88 -2.05
C THR A 24 3.36 -7.64 -2.18
N GLY A 25 3.66 -6.58 -1.41
CA GLY A 25 2.84 -5.38 -1.34
C GLY A 25 1.75 -5.44 -0.26
N VAL A 26 1.68 -6.51 0.54
CA VAL A 26 0.76 -6.57 1.69
C VAL A 26 1.20 -5.60 2.78
N VAL A 27 0.35 -4.62 3.06
CA VAL A 27 0.59 -3.59 4.07
C VAL A 27 -0.03 -4.01 5.40
N HIS A 28 0.80 -4.07 6.45
CA HIS A 28 0.36 -4.28 7.82
C HIS A 28 0.26 -2.93 8.54
N VAL A 29 -0.92 -2.68 9.10
CA VAL A 29 -1.23 -1.49 9.91
C VAL A 29 -1.40 -1.94 11.36
N PHE A 30 -0.40 -1.66 12.19
CA PHE A 30 -0.46 -1.91 13.64
C PHE A 30 -0.76 -0.58 14.34
N THR A 31 -1.96 -0.42 14.90
CA THR A 31 -2.37 0.84 15.54
C THR A 31 -2.73 0.58 16.99
N GLN A 32 -2.35 1.49 17.90
CA GLN A 32 -2.61 1.28 19.32
C GLN A 32 -4.07 1.58 19.72
N VAL A 33 -4.82 2.41 18.98
CA VAL A 33 -6.29 2.55 19.07
C VAL A 33 -6.80 3.30 17.83
N GLY A 34 -7.69 2.70 17.02
CA GLY A 34 -8.62 3.38 16.11
C GLY A 34 -8.09 4.38 15.08
N LYS A 35 -6.77 4.42 14.81
CA LYS A 35 -6.20 5.34 13.82
C LYS A 35 -6.30 4.70 12.43
N SER A 36 -7.08 5.32 11.56
CA SER A 36 -7.03 5.03 10.12
C SER A 36 -5.77 5.66 9.53
N TYR A 37 -5.21 4.98 8.54
CA TYR A 37 -4.10 5.51 7.76
C TYR A 37 -4.46 5.51 6.28
N SER A 38 -3.81 6.39 5.52
CA SER A 38 -3.98 6.47 4.08
C SER A 38 -2.79 5.91 3.31
N LEU A 39 -3.00 5.58 2.04
CA LEU A 39 -1.96 5.17 1.11
C LEU A 39 -0.85 6.24 1.02
N GLY A 40 -1.21 7.52 1.06
CA GLY A 40 -0.24 8.62 1.09
C GLY A 40 0.67 8.59 2.31
N GLN A 41 0.17 8.18 3.47
CA GLN A 41 1.01 8.03 4.67
C GLN A 41 1.99 6.86 4.54
N MET A 42 1.58 5.76 3.89
CA MET A 42 2.48 4.65 3.58
C MET A 42 3.63 5.11 2.66
N PHE A 43 3.32 5.84 1.59
CA PHE A 43 4.34 6.39 0.69
C PHE A 43 5.29 7.38 1.41
N LYS A 44 4.77 8.17 2.36
CA LYS A 44 5.59 9.04 3.22
C LYS A 44 6.55 8.27 4.12
N VAL A 45 6.16 7.11 4.67
CA VAL A 45 7.07 6.24 5.44
C VAL A 45 8.28 5.81 4.61
N TRP A 46 8.07 5.56 3.32
CA TRP A 46 9.14 5.23 2.37
C TRP A 46 9.86 6.45 1.78
N GLY A 47 9.41 7.67 2.09
CA GLY A 47 9.97 8.89 1.50
C GLY A 47 9.76 8.99 -0.01
N GLN A 48 8.71 8.38 -0.54
CA GLN A 48 8.42 8.34 -1.97
C GLN A 48 7.18 9.21 -2.31
N PRO A 49 7.15 9.85 -3.48
CA PRO A 49 6.00 10.65 -3.89
C PRO A 49 4.84 9.76 -4.37
N LEU A 50 3.63 10.26 -4.19
CA LEU A 50 2.39 9.70 -4.73
C LEU A 50 1.45 10.86 -5.05
N GLY A 51 0.78 10.81 -6.21
CA GLY A 51 -0.26 11.76 -6.58
C GLY A 51 -0.85 11.45 -7.95
N LEU A 52 -1.72 12.32 -8.42
CA LEU A 52 -2.43 12.17 -9.70
C LEU A 52 -1.51 12.20 -10.95
N SER A 53 -0.27 12.65 -10.79
CA SER A 53 0.71 12.79 -11.88
C SER A 53 1.88 11.81 -11.79
N GLY A 54 1.83 10.86 -10.85
CA GLY A 54 2.86 9.83 -10.73
C GLY A 54 2.96 9.22 -9.34
N ALA A 55 3.77 8.17 -9.25
CA ALA A 55 4.13 7.51 -8.01
C ALA A 55 5.59 7.06 -8.08
N LEU A 56 6.29 7.10 -6.94
CA LEU A 56 7.72 6.76 -6.87
C LEU A 56 8.54 7.62 -7.85
N GLY A 57 9.39 7.01 -8.68
CA GLY A 57 10.12 7.69 -9.75
C GLY A 57 9.35 7.85 -11.07
N TYR A 58 8.14 7.31 -11.17
CA TYR A 58 7.39 7.24 -12.43
C TYR A 58 6.42 8.42 -12.58
N ARG A 59 6.31 8.96 -13.80
CA ARG A 59 5.45 10.10 -14.14
C ARG A 59 4.40 9.73 -15.18
N GLY A 60 3.22 10.32 -15.06
CA GLY A 60 2.09 10.07 -15.94
C GLY A 60 0.76 10.22 -15.18
N PRO A 61 -0.38 10.29 -15.89
CA PRO A 61 -1.68 10.27 -15.22
C PRO A 61 -1.79 9.00 -14.38
N LEU A 62 -2.14 9.12 -13.11
CA LEU A 62 -2.26 8.00 -12.20
C LEU A 62 -3.69 7.88 -11.68
N ALA A 63 -4.24 6.67 -11.76
CA ALA A 63 -5.51 6.31 -11.18
C ALA A 63 -5.31 5.26 -10.08
N ALA A 64 -6.16 5.30 -9.06
CA ALA A 64 -6.24 4.25 -8.05
C ALA A 64 -7.53 3.45 -8.23
N LEU A 65 -7.45 2.14 -8.01
CA LEU A 65 -8.59 1.25 -7.91
C LEU A 65 -8.60 0.62 -6.53
N VAL A 66 -9.78 0.58 -5.90
CA VAL A 66 -10.01 -0.09 -4.62
C VAL A 66 -10.98 -1.23 -4.87
N ASN A 67 -10.53 -2.46 -4.63
CA ASN A 67 -11.26 -3.69 -4.95
C ASN A 67 -11.75 -3.75 -6.41
N GLY A 68 -10.94 -3.24 -7.34
CA GLY A 68 -11.26 -3.17 -8.78
C GLY A 68 -12.19 -2.03 -9.17
N LEU A 69 -12.65 -1.20 -8.23
CA LEU A 69 -13.48 -0.02 -8.53
C LEU A 69 -12.63 1.26 -8.56
N PRO A 70 -12.83 2.17 -9.53
CA PRO A 70 -12.11 3.43 -9.56
C PRO A 70 -12.32 4.25 -8.28
N PHE A 71 -11.23 4.70 -7.69
CA PHE A 71 -11.26 5.66 -6.59
C PHE A 71 -11.33 7.08 -7.16
N ALA A 72 -12.33 7.85 -6.70
CA ALA A 72 -12.48 9.24 -7.11
C ALA A 72 -11.61 10.15 -6.23
N GLY A 73 -10.60 10.78 -6.84
CA GLY A 73 -9.77 11.80 -6.20
C GLY A 73 -8.30 11.43 -6.11
N ASP A 74 -7.57 12.13 -5.22
CA ASP A 74 -6.13 11.93 -5.07
C ASP A 74 -5.82 10.55 -4.46
N PRO A 75 -4.97 9.72 -5.08
CA PRO A 75 -4.57 8.41 -4.56
C PRO A 75 -3.96 8.47 -3.16
N GLN A 76 -3.41 9.60 -2.71
CA GLN A 76 -2.92 9.78 -1.34
C GLN A 76 -4.03 9.69 -0.29
N ALA A 77 -5.28 9.94 -0.67
CA ALA A 77 -6.45 9.94 0.21
C ALA A 77 -7.13 8.56 0.32
N VAL A 78 -6.63 7.53 -0.37
CA VAL A 78 -7.16 6.16 -0.23
C VAL A 78 -6.91 5.68 1.20
N ASP A 79 -7.97 5.41 1.94
CA ASP A 79 -7.90 4.79 3.26
C ASP A 79 -7.39 3.34 3.15
N LEU A 80 -6.50 2.95 4.06
CA LEU A 80 -6.07 1.56 4.20
C LEU A 80 -7.04 0.83 5.13
N LYS A 81 -7.89 -0.03 4.56
CA LYS A 81 -8.84 -0.87 5.32
C LYS A 81 -8.50 -2.35 5.22
N ASN A 82 -9.03 -3.13 6.16
CA ASN A 82 -8.79 -4.56 6.21
C ASN A 82 -9.17 -5.24 4.89
N PHE A 83 -8.19 -5.94 4.32
CA PHE A 83 -8.32 -6.78 3.14
C PHE A 83 -8.86 -6.07 1.89
N GLU A 84 -8.58 -4.78 1.75
CA GLU A 84 -8.77 -4.09 0.49
C GLU A 84 -7.59 -4.32 -0.44
N ASN A 85 -7.88 -4.61 -1.70
CA ASN A 85 -6.90 -4.65 -2.77
C ASN A 85 -6.84 -3.29 -3.44
N ILE A 86 -5.68 -2.63 -3.37
CA ILE A 86 -5.45 -1.31 -3.96
C ILE A 86 -4.49 -1.44 -5.13
N VAL A 87 -4.91 -0.98 -6.31
CA VAL A 87 -4.09 -0.99 -7.53
C VAL A 87 -3.83 0.45 -7.96
N LEU A 88 -2.59 0.75 -8.32
CA LEU A 88 -2.21 2.02 -8.95
C LEU A 88 -1.93 1.78 -10.43
N GLU A 89 -2.72 2.42 -11.29
CA GLU A 89 -2.54 2.38 -12.74
C GLU A 89 -1.88 3.67 -13.20
N LEU A 90 -0.71 3.55 -13.81
CA LEU A 90 0.01 4.68 -14.37
C LEU A 90 -0.13 4.70 -15.89
N GLY A 91 -0.52 5.85 -16.44
CA GLY A 91 -0.63 6.07 -17.87
C GLY A 91 -1.95 5.59 -18.43
N ARG A 92 -1.87 4.77 -19.49
CA ARG A 92 -3.05 4.21 -20.14
C ARG A 92 -3.52 2.97 -19.36
N PRO A 93 -4.81 2.86 -19.00
CA PRO A 93 -5.33 1.65 -18.39
C PRO A 93 -5.01 0.40 -19.22
N PRO A 94 -4.63 -0.72 -18.57
CA PRO A 94 -4.33 -1.96 -19.26
C PRO A 94 -5.57 -2.50 -19.99
N ALA A 95 -5.35 -3.21 -21.10
CA ALA A 95 -6.45 -3.84 -21.84
C ALA A 95 -7.16 -4.93 -21.03
N THR A 96 -6.43 -5.57 -20.13
CA THR A 96 -6.97 -6.53 -19.15
C THR A 96 -7.13 -5.81 -17.82
N PRO A 97 -8.33 -5.80 -17.21
CA PRO A 97 -8.52 -5.22 -15.90
C PRO A 97 -7.59 -5.86 -14.87
N PRO A 98 -7.02 -5.08 -13.94
CA PRO A 98 -6.23 -5.63 -12.87
C PRO A 98 -7.11 -6.49 -11.94
N PRO A 99 -6.51 -7.41 -11.17
CA PRO A 99 -7.24 -8.18 -10.17
C PRO A 99 -8.00 -7.25 -9.22
N SER A 100 -9.26 -7.57 -8.93
CA SER A 100 -10.08 -6.84 -7.96
C SER A 100 -9.90 -7.34 -6.54
N SER A 101 -9.19 -8.45 -6.33
CA SER A 101 -8.92 -9.05 -5.03
C SER A 101 -7.49 -9.58 -4.96
N TYR A 102 -7.01 -9.71 -3.73
CA TYR A 102 -5.78 -10.40 -3.37
C TYR A 102 -6.13 -11.51 -2.37
N ASP A 103 -5.56 -12.70 -2.52
CA ASP A 103 -5.76 -13.78 -1.56
C ASP A 103 -4.84 -13.56 -0.36
N PHE A 104 -5.42 -13.09 0.74
CA PHE A 104 -4.70 -12.92 2.01
C PHE A 104 -4.51 -14.24 2.78
N GLY A 105 -4.94 -15.38 2.21
CA GLY A 105 -4.77 -16.70 2.77
C GLY A 105 -5.43 -16.85 4.15
N THR A 106 -4.65 -17.30 5.14
CA THR A 106 -5.12 -17.54 6.51
C THR A 106 -5.01 -16.31 7.43
N MET A 107 -4.63 -15.13 6.89
CA MET A 107 -4.60 -13.89 7.67
C MET A 107 -6.01 -13.59 8.19
N ARG A 108 -6.19 -13.56 9.51
CA ARG A 108 -7.50 -13.39 10.15
C ARG A 108 -7.88 -11.91 10.20
N ARG A 109 -9.19 -11.64 10.14
CA ARG A 109 -9.80 -10.30 10.34
C ARG A 109 -9.60 -9.81 11.77
#